data_AF-A0A542PWZ2-F1
#
_entry.id   AF-A0A542PWZ2-F1
#
_cell.length_a   1.000
_cell.length_b   1.000
_cell.length_c   1.000
_cell.angle_alpha   90.00
_cell.angle_beta   90.00
_cell.angle_gamma   90.00
#
_symmetry.space_group_name_H-M   'P 1'
#
loop_
_entity.id
_entity.type
_entity.pdbx_description
1 polymer ?
#
loop_
_entity_poly.entity_id
_entity_poly.type
_entity_poly.pdbx_seq_one_letter_code
_entity_poly.pdbx_strand_id
1 'polypeptide(L)'
;MTVSVTEAPVIAVASVRRYSGDVGTRTRVLARLREVALQDSAEIPALDAVFDDLESVLGERAELTGDEVKLLTPCLHKVFRRILGMAEASNVGVAPDTIGRARELLVERFPGDFLPARAHLRRLAMAVEDVFDQLLEDMP
;
A
#
# COMPACT_ATOMS: atom_id res chain seq x y z
N MET A 1 -41.10 -11.93 34.62
CA MET A 1 -39.64 -11.86 34.43
C MET A 1 -39.37 -11.89 32.95
N THR A 2 -39.21 -10.71 32.35
CA THR A 2 -38.96 -10.51 30.92
C THR A 2 -37.46 -10.40 30.71
N VAL A 3 -36.89 -11.31 29.90
CA VAL A 3 -35.47 -11.32 29.54
C VAL A 3 -35.31 -10.43 28.32
N SER A 4 -34.74 -9.25 28.50
CA SER A 4 -34.30 -8.39 27.39
C SER A 4 -32.98 -8.92 26.86
N VAL A 5 -33.02 -9.45 25.63
CA VAL A 5 -31.82 -9.83 24.87
C VAL A 5 -31.27 -8.54 24.24
N THR A 6 -30.12 -8.10 24.73
CA THR A 6 -29.38 -6.96 24.17
C THR A 6 -28.72 -7.41 22.88
N GLU A 7 -29.27 -7.00 21.73
CA GLU A 7 -28.61 -7.11 20.43
C GLU A 7 -27.31 -6.29 20.43
N ALA A 8 -26.19 -6.96 20.18
CA ALA A 8 -24.91 -6.31 19.93
C ALA A 8 -24.92 -5.69 18.53
N PRO A 9 -24.33 -4.49 18.33
CA PRO A 9 -24.25 -3.89 17.00
C PRO A 9 -23.27 -4.69 16.14
N VAL A 10 -23.79 -5.23 15.05
CA VAL A 10 -23.00 -5.74 13.93
C VAL A 10 -22.21 -4.56 13.39
N ILE A 11 -20.91 -4.51 13.68
CA ILE A 11 -19.99 -3.56 13.04
C ILE A 11 -19.97 -3.94 11.57
N ALA A 12 -20.69 -3.16 10.77
CA ALA A 12 -20.60 -3.20 9.32
C ALA A 12 -19.15 -2.87 8.94
N VAL A 13 -18.40 -3.90 8.58
CA VAL A 13 -17.10 -3.77 7.93
C VAL A 13 -17.39 -3.22 6.54
N ALA A 14 -17.52 -1.90 6.46
CA ALA A 14 -17.72 -1.18 5.22
C ALA A 14 -16.49 -1.35 4.33
N SER A 15 -16.75 -1.86 3.13
CA SER A 15 -16.01 -1.57 1.91
C SER A 15 -14.56 -2.03 1.86
N VAL A 16 -14.40 -3.35 1.77
CA VAL A 16 -13.26 -3.95 1.07
C VAL A 16 -13.41 -3.65 -0.43
N ARG A 17 -13.13 -2.41 -0.86
CA ARG A 17 -12.67 -2.18 -2.23
C ARG A 17 -11.19 -2.52 -2.25
N ARG A 18 -10.89 -3.82 -2.29
CA ARG A 18 -9.58 -4.28 -2.75
C ARG A 18 -9.34 -3.62 -4.10
N TYR A 19 -8.15 -3.10 -4.31
CA TYR A 19 -7.70 -2.53 -5.58
C TYR A 19 -7.97 -3.56 -6.67
N SER A 20 -9.11 -3.43 -7.35
CA SER A 20 -9.36 -4.14 -8.60
C SER A 20 -8.27 -3.62 -9.51
N GLY A 21 -7.39 -4.48 -10.01
CA GLY A 21 -6.28 -4.16 -10.94
C GLY A 21 -6.73 -3.59 -12.28
N ASP A 22 -7.84 -2.84 -12.30
CA ASP A 22 -8.35 -2.08 -13.39
C ASP A 22 -7.32 -1.04 -13.82
N VAL A 23 -6.95 -1.11 -15.09
CA VAL A 23 -5.97 -0.24 -15.75
C VAL A 23 -6.32 1.24 -15.58
N GLY A 24 -7.61 1.57 -15.42
CA GLY A 24 -8.09 2.93 -15.18
C GLY A 24 -7.81 3.46 -13.78
N THR A 25 -7.73 2.60 -12.76
CA THR A 25 -7.31 2.99 -11.40
C THR A 25 -5.80 3.25 -11.37
N ARG A 26 -5.01 2.32 -11.94
CA ARG A 26 -3.56 2.47 -12.09
C ARG A 26 -3.19 3.75 -12.82
N THR A 27 -3.84 4.05 -13.94
CA THR A 27 -3.58 5.26 -14.75
C THR A 27 -3.87 6.56 -13.99
N ARG A 28 -4.90 6.58 -13.13
CA ARG A 28 -5.24 7.77 -12.32
C ARG A 28 -4.25 7.99 -11.17
N VAL A 29 -3.84 6.93 -10.46
CA VAL A 29 -2.77 7.03 -9.44
C VAL A 29 -1.51 7.56 -10.09
N LEU A 30 -1.13 7.00 -11.25
CA LEU A 30 0.04 7.41 -12.01
C LEU A 30 -0.01 8.87 -12.41
N ALA A 31 -1.15 9.34 -12.92
CA ALA A 31 -1.33 10.73 -13.31
C ALA A 31 -1.19 11.68 -12.12
N ARG A 32 -1.82 11.35 -10.98
CA ARG A 32 -1.77 12.20 -9.78
C ARG A 32 -0.40 12.19 -9.12
N LEU A 33 0.22 11.03 -8.95
CA LEU A 33 1.59 10.97 -8.47
C LEU A 33 2.52 11.74 -9.42
N ARG A 34 2.34 11.63 -10.75
CA ARG A 34 3.12 12.43 -11.70
C ARG A 34 2.91 13.94 -11.55
N GLU A 35 1.67 14.36 -11.38
CA GLU A 35 1.27 15.76 -11.21
C GLU A 35 1.76 16.37 -9.89
N VAL A 36 1.62 15.63 -8.79
CA VAL A 36 1.88 16.12 -7.43
C VAL A 36 3.32 15.86 -6.98
N ALA A 37 3.98 14.85 -7.54
CA ALA A 37 5.19 14.27 -6.95
C ALA A 37 6.36 13.98 -7.93
N LEU A 38 6.18 13.93 -9.26
CA LEU A 38 7.25 13.57 -10.21
C LEU A 38 7.68 14.65 -11.22
N GLN A 39 7.27 15.91 -11.10
CA GLN A 39 7.72 16.93 -12.06
C GLN A 39 9.26 17.10 -12.14
N ASP A 40 10.02 16.69 -11.11
CA ASP A 40 11.48 16.94 -11.05
C ASP A 40 12.38 15.71 -10.75
N SER A 41 11.87 14.48 -10.66
CA SER A 41 12.68 13.35 -10.16
C SER A 41 12.93 12.25 -11.20
N ALA A 42 14.04 12.39 -11.94
CA ALA A 42 14.53 11.42 -12.92
C ALA A 42 14.97 10.05 -12.32
N GLU A 43 15.04 9.92 -10.99
CA GLU A 43 15.54 8.73 -10.29
C GLU A 43 14.44 7.84 -9.67
N ILE A 44 13.16 8.16 -9.87
CA ILE A 44 12.09 7.31 -9.35
C ILE A 44 12.01 6.06 -10.24
N PRO A 45 12.05 4.83 -9.67
CA PRO A 45 11.72 3.63 -10.42
C PRO A 45 10.40 3.89 -11.13
N ALA A 46 10.33 3.65 -12.44
CA ALA A 46 9.13 3.91 -13.21
C ALA A 46 7.94 3.35 -12.42
N LEU A 47 6.97 4.19 -12.04
CA LEU A 47 5.87 3.78 -11.18
C LEU A 47 5.17 2.51 -11.69
N ASP A 48 5.23 2.27 -12.99
CA ASP A 48 4.80 1.01 -13.60
C ASP A 48 5.49 -0.21 -12.97
N ALA A 49 6.81 -0.18 -12.75
CA ALA A 49 7.54 -1.21 -12.04
C ALA A 49 7.07 -1.37 -10.58
N VAL A 50 6.65 -0.28 -9.92
CA VAL A 50 6.08 -0.36 -8.56
C VAL A 50 4.75 -1.11 -8.58
N PHE A 51 3.88 -0.81 -9.56
CA PHE A 51 2.62 -1.53 -9.70
C PHE A 51 2.85 -2.99 -10.08
N ASP A 52 3.83 -3.28 -10.91
CA ASP A 52 4.19 -4.66 -11.27
C ASP A 52 4.74 -5.42 -10.04
N ASP A 53 5.54 -4.76 -9.19
CA ASP A 53 6.00 -5.31 -7.91
C ASP A 53 4.84 -5.55 -6.94
N LEU A 54 3.88 -4.61 -6.85
CA LEU A 54 2.68 -4.77 -6.02
C LEU A 54 1.78 -5.89 -6.53
N GLU A 55 1.57 -5.99 -7.84
CA GLU A 55 0.81 -7.07 -8.46
C GLU A 55 1.48 -8.43 -8.21
N SER A 56 2.81 -8.48 -8.29
CA SER A 56 3.61 -9.68 -7.98
C SER A 56 3.47 -10.11 -6.52
N VAL A 57 3.23 -9.19 -5.59
CA VAL A 57 3.09 -9.48 -4.14
C VAL A 57 1.64 -9.72 -3.72
N LEU A 58 0.69 -8.96 -4.27
CA LEU A 58 -0.70 -8.91 -3.82
C LEU A 58 -1.65 -9.69 -4.74
N GLY A 59 -1.27 -9.92 -5.99
CA GLY A 59 -2.10 -10.54 -7.01
C GLY A 59 -2.66 -11.90 -6.60
N GLU A 60 -3.80 -12.26 -7.20
CA GLU A 60 -4.54 -13.50 -6.87
C GLU A 60 -3.70 -14.78 -7.07
N ARG A 61 -2.69 -14.71 -7.94
CA ARG A 61 -1.75 -15.81 -8.25
C ARG A 61 -0.34 -15.53 -7.75
N ALA A 62 -0.16 -14.62 -6.79
CA ALA A 62 1.14 -14.26 -6.24
C ALA A 62 1.76 -15.43 -5.46
N GLU A 63 2.58 -16.23 -6.14
CA GLU A 63 3.41 -17.28 -5.56
C GLU A 63 4.88 -16.86 -5.54
N LEU A 64 5.22 -15.97 -4.62
CA LEU A 64 6.60 -15.49 -4.48
C LEU A 64 7.53 -16.61 -3.99
N THR A 65 8.64 -16.79 -4.68
CA THR A 65 9.79 -17.60 -4.30
C THR A 65 10.70 -16.85 -3.32
N GLY A 66 11.63 -17.57 -2.68
CA GLY A 66 12.58 -16.98 -1.74
C GLY A 66 13.50 -15.94 -2.36
N ASP A 67 13.85 -16.09 -3.64
CA ASP A 67 14.71 -15.14 -4.33
C ASP A 67 13.95 -13.90 -4.79
N GLU A 68 12.69 -14.05 -5.21
CA GLU A 68 11.80 -12.91 -5.50
C GLU A 68 11.55 -12.05 -4.26
N VAL A 69 11.33 -12.67 -3.10
CA VAL A 69 11.20 -11.92 -1.83
C VAL A 69 12.45 -11.09 -1.56
N LYS A 70 13.65 -11.65 -1.75
CA LYS A 70 14.91 -10.90 -1.54
C LYS A 70 15.08 -9.75 -2.53
N LEU A 71 14.62 -9.90 -3.77
CA LEU A 71 14.70 -8.88 -4.81
C LEU A 71 13.69 -7.74 -4.59
N LEU A 72 12.44 -8.09 -4.27
CA LEU A 72 11.34 -7.14 -4.12
C LEU A 72 11.42 -6.32 -2.83
N THR A 73 11.96 -6.91 -1.76
CA THR A 73 12.07 -6.25 -0.44
C THR A 73 12.77 -4.89 -0.49
N PRO A 74 14.01 -4.75 -1.01
CA PRO A 74 14.68 -3.45 -1.07
C PRO A 74 13.98 -2.47 -2.02
N CYS A 75 13.37 -2.98 -3.11
CA CYS A 75 12.65 -2.15 -4.07
C CYS A 75 11.41 -1.51 -3.43
N LEU A 76 10.53 -2.33 -2.86
CA LEU A 76 9.31 -1.87 -2.20
C LEU A 76 9.61 -1.01 -0.98
N HIS A 77 10.64 -1.32 -0.18
CA HIS A 77 11.07 -0.43 0.91
C HIS A 77 11.51 0.95 0.42
N LYS A 78 12.34 1.02 -0.62
CA LYS A 78 12.84 2.28 -1.17
C LYS A 78 11.69 3.13 -1.72
N VAL A 79 10.81 2.50 -2.48
CA VAL A 79 9.65 3.13 -3.09
C VAL A 79 8.68 3.62 -2.02
N PHE A 80 8.34 2.76 -1.05
CA PHE A 80 7.37 3.10 -0.02
C PHE A 80 7.86 4.23 0.88
N ARG A 81 9.15 4.22 1.27
CA ARG A 81 9.75 5.34 2.03
C ARG A 81 9.63 6.67 1.27
N ARG A 82 9.77 6.64 -0.05
CA ARG A 82 9.68 7.86 -0.87
C ARG A 82 8.23 8.32 -1.02
N ILE A 83 7.30 7.42 -1.31
CA ILE A 83 5.85 7.74 -1.36
C ILE A 83 5.41 8.35 -0.03
N LEU A 84 5.80 7.74 1.08
CA LEU A 84 5.43 8.21 2.41
C LEU A 84 6.00 9.61 2.70
N GLY A 85 7.30 9.81 2.43
CA GLY A 85 7.92 11.14 2.61
C GLY A 85 7.30 12.22 1.73
N MET A 86 6.79 11.86 0.55
CA MET A 86 6.06 12.80 -0.32
C MET A 86 4.65 13.09 0.19
N ALA A 87 3.91 12.06 0.63
CA ALA A 87 2.59 12.24 1.23
C ALA A 87 2.66 13.16 2.47
N GLU A 88 3.70 12.99 3.29
CA GLU A 88 3.98 13.85 4.45
C GLU A 88 4.33 15.29 4.04
N ALA A 89 5.20 15.48 3.03
CA ALA A 89 5.66 16.81 2.62
C ALA A 89 4.58 17.64 1.90
N SER A 90 3.73 17.00 1.11
CA SER A 90 2.74 17.66 0.27
C SER A 90 1.38 17.85 0.96
N ASN A 91 1.23 17.40 2.22
CA ASN A 91 -0.03 17.42 2.97
C ASN A 91 -1.21 16.90 2.13
N VAL A 92 -0.96 15.86 1.34
CA VAL A 92 -1.97 15.22 0.50
C VAL A 92 -2.90 14.44 1.43
N GLY A 93 -4.19 14.32 1.11
CA GLY A 93 -5.28 13.83 1.98
C GLY A 93 -5.18 12.39 2.53
N VAL A 94 -3.98 11.82 2.60
CA VAL A 94 -3.70 10.59 3.33
C VAL A 94 -3.88 10.84 4.84
N ALA A 95 -4.68 10.01 5.49
CA ALA A 95 -4.95 10.14 6.91
C ALA A 95 -3.65 9.97 7.74
N PRO A 96 -3.43 10.76 8.80
CA PRO A 96 -2.26 10.66 9.66
C PRO A 96 -2.02 9.25 10.23
N ASP A 97 -3.10 8.53 10.54
CA ASP A 97 -3.03 7.15 11.05
C ASP A 97 -2.50 6.16 10.00
N THR A 98 -2.80 6.39 8.72
CA THR A 98 -2.26 5.59 7.61
C THR A 98 -0.76 5.84 7.47
N ILE A 99 -0.34 7.11 7.56
CA ILE A 99 1.07 7.50 7.54
C ILE A 99 1.83 6.88 8.72
N GLY A 100 1.25 6.93 9.93
CA GLY A 100 1.82 6.33 11.14
C GLY A 100 2.06 4.82 10.99
N ARG A 101 1.02 4.08 10.57
CA ARG A 101 1.13 2.62 10.35
C ARG A 101 2.13 2.25 9.26
N ALA A 102 2.13 3.00 8.16
CA ALA A 102 3.11 2.85 7.07
C ALA A 102 4.55 3.03 7.58
N ARG A 103 4.76 4.04 8.42
CA ARG A 103 6.07 4.35 9.00
C ARG A 103 6.55 3.27 9.97
N GLU A 104 5.66 2.76 10.80
CA GLU A 104 5.96 1.66 11.73
C GLU A 104 6.42 0.41 10.97
N LEU A 105 5.74 0.07 9.87
CA LEU A 105 6.15 -1.05 8.99
C LEU A 105 7.52 -0.84 8.36
N LEU A 106 7.85 0.40 7.95
CA LEU A 106 9.16 0.73 7.34
C LEU A 106 10.35 0.63 8.30
N VAL A 107 10.11 0.74 9.61
CA VAL A 107 11.16 0.66 10.64
C VAL A 107 11.18 -0.69 11.37
N GLU A 108 10.14 -1.51 11.19
CA GLU A 108 10.09 -2.87 11.70
C GLU A 108 11.23 -3.69 11.10
N ARG A 109 11.86 -4.53 11.92
CA ARG A 109 12.97 -5.38 11.49
C ARG A 109 12.46 -6.39 10.45
N PHE A 110 13.06 -6.34 9.26
CA PHE A 110 12.73 -7.32 8.22
C PHE A 110 13.13 -8.74 8.65
N PRO A 111 12.23 -9.74 8.53
CA PRO A 111 12.53 -11.11 8.95
C PRO A 111 13.59 -11.78 8.06
N GLY A 112 14.45 -12.61 8.66
CA GLY A 112 15.45 -13.39 7.91
C GLY A 112 14.90 -14.67 7.28
N ASP A 113 13.82 -15.21 7.83
CA ASP A 113 13.18 -16.44 7.35
C ASP A 113 12.20 -16.14 6.23
N PHE A 114 12.12 -17.05 5.25
CA PHE A 114 11.32 -16.87 4.03
C PHE A 114 9.83 -16.59 4.29
N LEU A 115 9.15 -17.43 5.08
CA LEU A 115 7.71 -17.28 5.31
C LEU A 115 7.37 -15.98 6.05
N PRO A 116 8.06 -15.62 7.16
CA PRO A 116 7.90 -14.32 7.79
C PRO A 116 8.25 -13.14 6.87
N ALA A 117 9.32 -13.24 6.06
CA ALA A 117 9.71 -12.20 5.11
C ALA A 117 8.62 -11.95 4.06
N ARG A 118 8.04 -13.02 3.51
CA ARG A 118 6.93 -12.95 2.56
C ARG A 118 5.69 -12.30 3.19
N ALA A 119 5.36 -12.67 4.43
CA ALA A 119 4.24 -12.06 5.15
C ALA A 119 4.47 -10.56 5.43
N HIS A 120 5.70 -10.18 5.82
CA HIS A 120 6.08 -8.80 6.01
C HIS A 120 6.03 -8.00 4.69
N LEU A 121 6.54 -8.56 3.60
CA LEU A 121 6.47 -7.94 2.27
C LEU A 121 5.01 -7.70 1.84
N ARG A 122 4.12 -8.66 2.10
CA ARG A 122 2.69 -8.50 1.82
C ARG A 122 2.04 -7.41 2.67
N ARG A 123 2.40 -7.30 3.96
CA ARG A 123 1.94 -6.18 4.81
C ARG A 123 2.41 -4.83 4.28
N LEU A 124 3.66 -4.76 3.83
CA LEU A 124 4.22 -3.55 3.26
C LEU A 124 3.52 -3.16 1.96
N ALA A 125 3.25 -4.13 1.08
CA ALA A 125 2.51 -3.90 -0.15
C ALA A 125 1.06 -3.44 0.10
N MET A 126 0.34 -4.03 1.06
CA MET A 126 -1.00 -3.57 1.45
C MET A 126 -0.96 -2.13 2.00
N ALA A 127 0.07 -1.78 2.78
CA ALA A 127 0.19 -0.41 3.28
C ALA A 127 0.48 0.61 2.17
N VAL A 128 1.19 0.20 1.10
CA VAL A 128 1.35 1.03 -0.11
C VAL A 128 0.01 1.18 -0.84
N GLU A 129 -0.75 0.11 -0.99
CA GLU A 129 -2.09 0.10 -1.59
C GLU A 129 -3.04 1.05 -0.83
N ASP A 130 -3.09 0.96 0.50
CA ASP A 130 -3.91 1.83 1.36
C ASP A 130 -3.57 3.33 1.15
N VAL A 131 -2.29 3.65 1.00
CA VAL A 131 -1.83 5.02 0.73
C VAL A 131 -2.27 5.45 -0.68
N PHE A 132 -2.14 4.58 -1.68
CA PHE A 132 -2.59 4.88 -3.04
C PHE A 132 -4.11 5.06 -3.12
N ASP A 133 -4.88 4.24 -2.41
CA ASP A 133 -6.34 4.38 -2.36
C ASP A 133 -6.75 5.71 -1.74
N GLN A 134 -6.12 6.15 -0.66
CA GLN A 134 -6.42 7.47 -0.08
C GLN A 134 -6.01 8.62 -0.99
N LEU A 135 -4.91 8.49 -1.73
CA LEU A 135 -4.52 9.46 -2.75
C LEU A 135 -5.52 9.52 -3.92
N LEU A 136 -6.26 8.43 -4.17
CA LEU A 136 -7.29 8.35 -5.21
C LEU A 136 -8.67 8.85 -4.74
N GLU A 137 -9.04 8.58 -3.49
CA GLU A 137 -10.34 9.00 -2.94
C GLU A 137 -10.46 10.52 -2.85
N ASP A 138 -9.33 11.23 -2.74
CA ASP A 138 -9.26 12.69 -2.76
C ASP A 138 -9.36 13.28 -4.19
N MET A 139 -9.69 12.47 -5.21
CA MET A 139 -9.96 12.92 -6.58
C MET A 139 -11.45 13.27 -6.78
N PRO A 140 -11.78 14.43 -7.38
CA PRO A 140 -13.16 14.83 -7.69
C PRO A 140 -13.82 13.98 -8.78
#